data_AF-A0A6M6JCI3-F1
#
_entry.id   AF-A0A6M6JCI3-F1
#
_cell.length_a   1.000
_cell.length_b   1.000
_cell.length_c   1.000
_cell.angle_alpha   90.00
_cell.angle_beta   90.00
_cell.angle_gamma   90.00
#
_symmetry.space_group_name_H-M   'P 1'
#
loop_
_entity.id
_entity.type
_entity.pdbx_description
1 polymer ?
#
loop_
_entity_poly.entity_id
_entity_poly.type
_entity_poly.pdbx_seq_one_letter_code
_entity_poly.pdbx_strand_id
1 'polypeptide(L)'
;MERSVAITGTRSIGDAPVDGLADAFEAYLRPFADASAHFYVGGASGVDTAALQWLAAGTTAALTVVVPCRIVDQPAGSIEVIDRLRGEDRLADVVEMGATLLGKAAYHARNRWMVDHAGLVIGFPRGDESSGGGTWYTLGYAAEQGKARLVVPL
;
A
#
# COMPACT_ATOMS: atom_id res chain seq x y z
N MET A 1 -2.04 -13.35 -17.60
CA MET A 1 -3.13 -12.83 -16.75
C MET A 1 -2.45 -11.83 -15.82
N GLU A 2 -2.85 -10.56 -15.87
CA GLU A 2 -2.23 -9.50 -15.07
C GLU A 2 -2.44 -9.79 -13.58
N ARG A 3 -1.37 -9.65 -12.78
CA ARG A 3 -1.42 -9.92 -11.34
C ARG A 3 -1.59 -8.61 -10.58
N SER A 4 -2.79 -8.33 -10.10
CA SER A 4 -3.07 -7.13 -9.32
C SER A 4 -2.97 -7.38 -7.81
N VAL A 5 -2.18 -6.56 -7.12
CA VAL A 5 -1.86 -6.70 -5.68
C VAL A 5 -2.12 -5.40 -4.95
N ALA A 6 -2.92 -5.44 -3.88
CA ALA A 6 -3.05 -4.31 -2.96
C ALA A 6 -2.12 -4.51 -1.75
N ILE A 7 -1.38 -3.47 -1.38
CA ILE A 7 -0.51 -3.45 -0.21
C ILE A 7 -1.15 -2.59 0.88
N THR A 8 -1.06 -3.05 2.12
CA THR A 8 -1.45 -2.27 3.29
C THR A 8 -0.57 -2.64 4.48
N GLY A 9 -0.28 -1.70 5.37
CA GLY A 9 0.47 -2.00 6.58
C GLY A 9 0.43 -0.88 7.60
N THR A 10 1.11 -1.10 8.73
CA THR A 10 1.16 -0.10 9.79
C THR A 10 1.79 1.22 9.30
N ARG A 11 1.29 2.33 9.85
CA ARG A 11 1.93 3.66 9.72
C ARG A 11 3.10 3.83 10.68
N SER A 12 3.15 3.00 11.72
CA SER A 12 4.07 3.06 12.85
C SER A 12 5.24 2.11 12.60
N ILE A 13 6.12 2.45 11.66
CA ILE A 13 7.39 1.72 11.49
C ILE A 13 8.50 2.28 12.41
N GLY A 14 8.30 3.46 13.01
CA GLY A 14 9.30 4.13 13.86
C GLY A 14 10.43 4.76 13.05
N ASP A 15 11.37 5.46 13.71
CA ASP A 15 12.58 6.04 13.09
C ASP A 15 13.70 5.01 12.89
N ALA A 16 13.57 3.84 13.54
CA ALA A 16 14.44 2.71 13.27
C ALA A 16 13.94 2.03 11.99
N PRO A 17 14.82 1.73 11.01
CA PRO A 17 14.47 0.74 10.00
C PRO A 17 14.03 -0.49 10.77
N VAL A 18 12.82 -0.99 10.50
CA VAL A 18 12.46 -2.32 10.97
C VAL A 18 13.47 -3.23 10.29
N ASP A 19 14.52 -3.63 11.01
CA ASP A 19 15.51 -4.60 10.55
C ASP A 19 14.72 -5.81 10.05
N GLY A 20 14.67 -6.00 8.74
CA GLY A 20 13.87 -7.04 8.09
C GLY A 20 12.63 -6.58 7.30
N LEU A 21 12.26 -5.29 7.22
CA LEU A 21 11.16 -4.87 6.33
C LEU A 21 11.52 -5.06 4.85
N ALA A 22 12.75 -4.73 4.47
CA ALA A 22 13.25 -5.00 3.12
C ALA A 22 13.31 -6.52 2.85
N ASP A 23 13.74 -7.32 3.83
CA ASP A 23 13.76 -8.79 3.72
C ASP A 23 12.34 -9.36 3.62
N ALA A 24 11.38 -8.78 4.35
CA ALA A 24 9.97 -9.14 4.24
C ALA A 24 9.42 -8.79 2.85
N PHE A 25 9.81 -7.65 2.26
CA PHE A 25 9.44 -7.33 0.89
C PHE A 25 10.09 -8.28 -0.12
N GLU A 26 11.36 -8.65 0.07
CA GLU A 26 12.02 -9.64 -0.78
C GLU A 26 11.34 -11.01 -0.67
N ALA A 27 10.98 -11.45 0.54
CA ALA A 27 10.33 -12.75 0.74
C ALA A 27 8.88 -12.78 0.27
N TYR A 28 8.12 -11.68 0.45
CA TYR A 28 6.67 -11.69 0.34
C TYR A 28 6.07 -10.75 -0.70
N LEU A 29 6.81 -9.76 -1.22
CA LEU A 29 6.39 -8.96 -2.38
C LEU A 29 7.06 -9.43 -3.67
N ARG A 30 8.37 -9.73 -3.65
CA ARG A 30 9.14 -10.15 -4.83
C ARG A 30 8.48 -11.27 -5.65
N PRO A 31 7.94 -12.34 -5.05
CA PRO A 31 7.33 -13.42 -5.83
C PRO A 31 6.15 -12.99 -6.69
N PHE A 32 5.55 -11.84 -6.37
CA PHE A 32 4.42 -11.27 -7.09
C PHE A 32 4.79 -10.08 -7.97
N ALA A 33 6.03 -9.62 -7.96
CA ALA A 33 6.47 -8.37 -8.59
C ALA A 33 7.22 -8.58 -9.92
N ASP A 34 6.65 -9.40 -10.80
CA ASP A 34 7.11 -9.52 -12.18
C ASP A 34 6.61 -8.34 -13.06
N ALA A 35 7.08 -8.27 -14.31
CA ALA A 35 6.75 -7.18 -15.22
C ALA A 35 5.26 -7.12 -15.64
N SER A 36 4.47 -8.16 -15.33
CA SER A 36 3.03 -8.20 -15.60
C SER A 36 2.17 -7.91 -14.36
N ALA A 37 2.81 -7.51 -13.26
CA ALA A 37 2.13 -7.20 -12.01
C ALA A 37 1.75 -5.71 -11.92
N HIS A 38 0.64 -5.44 -11.24
CA HIS A 38 0.18 -4.10 -10.89
C HIS A 38 -0.04 -4.00 -9.38
N PHE A 39 0.67 -3.09 -8.72
CA PHE A 39 0.52 -2.82 -7.29
C PHE A 39 -0.29 -1.56 -7.02
N TYR A 40 -1.24 -1.67 -6.08
CA TYR A 40 -1.98 -0.56 -5.50
C TYR A 40 -1.50 -0.31 -4.07
N VAL A 41 -1.05 0.91 -3.81
CA VAL A 41 -0.53 1.36 -2.49
C VAL A 41 -1.26 2.60 -2.01
N GLY A 42 -1.45 2.71 -0.70
CA GLY A 42 -2.27 3.76 -0.09
C GLY A 42 -1.55 5.09 0.19
N GLY A 43 -0.31 5.31 -0.26
CA GLY A 43 0.37 6.61 -0.09
C GLY A 43 0.42 7.14 1.36
N ALA A 44 0.24 6.27 2.36
CA ALA A 44 0.39 6.62 3.77
C ALA A 44 1.86 6.53 4.18
N SER A 45 2.21 7.11 5.33
CA SER A 45 3.52 6.85 5.95
C SER A 45 3.65 5.39 6.34
N GLY A 46 4.87 4.94 6.62
CA GLY A 46 5.13 3.57 7.05
C GLY A 46 5.25 2.59 5.90
N VAL A 47 4.60 1.43 6.02
CA VAL A 47 4.69 0.33 5.06
C VAL A 47 4.33 0.77 3.65
N ASP A 48 3.28 1.57 3.46
CA ASP A 48 2.85 2.02 2.14
C ASP A 48 3.98 2.79 1.41
N THR A 49 4.62 3.73 2.09
CA THR A 49 5.73 4.52 1.51
C THR A 49 6.97 3.65 1.28
N ALA A 50 7.32 2.78 2.25
CA ALA A 50 8.48 1.90 2.14
C ALA A 50 8.32 0.87 0.99
N ALA A 51 7.15 0.26 0.87
CA ALA A 51 6.84 -0.70 -0.20
C ALA A 51 6.85 -0.02 -1.57
N LEU A 52 6.30 1.19 -1.67
CA LEU A 52 6.33 1.98 -2.90
C LEU A 52 7.77 2.25 -3.36
N GLN A 53 8.65 2.69 -2.45
CA GLN A 53 10.07 2.91 -2.76
C GLN A 53 10.77 1.60 -3.19
N TRP A 54 10.55 0.52 -2.45
CA TRP A 54 11.16 -0.77 -2.74
C TRP A 54 10.73 -1.33 -4.10
N LEU A 55 9.43 -1.28 -4.40
CA LEU A 55 8.89 -1.71 -5.70
C LEU A 55 9.41 -0.86 -6.86
N ALA A 56 9.46 0.45 -6.66
CA ALA A 56 9.96 1.39 -7.67
C ALA A 56 11.43 1.14 -8.02
N ALA A 57 12.28 0.88 -7.01
CA ALA A 57 13.71 0.66 -7.18
C ALA A 57 14.05 -0.76 -7.66
N GLY A 58 13.31 -1.78 -7.20
CA GLY A 58 13.66 -3.18 -7.39
C GLY A 58 12.95 -3.87 -8.56
N THR A 59 11.91 -3.27 -9.14
CA THR A 59 10.99 -3.96 -10.06
C THR A 59 10.51 -3.05 -11.20
N THR A 60 9.97 -3.67 -12.25
CA THR A 60 9.30 -2.97 -13.37
C THR A 60 7.77 -3.08 -13.31
N ALA A 61 7.21 -3.57 -12.21
CA ALA A 61 5.75 -3.71 -12.05
C ALA A 61 5.05 -2.34 -12.14
N ALA A 62 3.82 -2.32 -12.65
CA ALA A 62 3.01 -1.09 -12.68
C ALA A 62 2.64 -0.68 -11.25
N LEU A 63 2.75 0.61 -10.92
CA LEU A 63 2.50 1.14 -9.58
C LEU A 63 1.44 2.22 -9.62
N THR A 64 0.36 2.03 -8.86
CA THR A 64 -0.67 3.06 -8.66
C THR A 64 -0.76 3.43 -7.20
N VAL A 65 -0.66 4.74 -6.94
CA VAL A 65 -0.85 5.30 -5.60
C VAL A 65 -2.29 5.77 -5.46
N VAL A 66 -2.96 5.37 -4.40
CA VAL A 66 -4.37 5.71 -4.15
C VAL A 66 -4.46 6.48 -2.84
N VAL A 67 -4.87 7.73 -2.88
CA VAL A 67 -4.97 8.61 -1.71
C VAL A 67 -6.43 8.95 -1.41
N PRO A 68 -6.83 9.05 -0.12
CA PRO A 68 -8.22 9.25 0.26
C PRO A 68 -8.74 10.66 -0.12
N CYS A 69 -7.87 11.65 -0.09
CA CYS A 69 -8.15 13.03 -0.45
C CYS A 69 -7.31 13.38 -1.68
N ARG A 70 -6.43 14.40 -1.58
CA ARG A 70 -5.39 14.69 -2.55
C ARG A 70 -4.01 14.31 -2.01
N ILE A 71 -3.01 14.30 -2.88
CA ILE A 71 -1.60 14.07 -2.52
C ILE A 71 -1.14 15.12 -1.53
N VAL A 72 -1.49 16.39 -1.75
CA VAL A 72 -1.14 17.50 -0.85
C VAL A 72 -1.66 17.35 0.57
N ASP A 73 -2.61 16.43 0.78
CA ASP A 73 -3.18 16.14 2.10
C ASP A 73 -2.50 14.90 2.75
N GLN A 74 -1.47 14.31 2.14
CA GLN A 74 -0.71 13.17 2.69
C GLN A 74 0.45 13.63 3.59
N PRO A 75 1.06 12.72 4.40
CA PRO A 75 2.26 13.04 5.16
C PRO A 75 3.40 13.54 4.25
N ALA A 76 4.18 14.54 4.70
CA ALA A 76 5.21 15.18 3.90
C ALA A 76 6.20 14.19 3.25
N GLY A 77 6.71 13.22 4.01
CA GLY A 77 7.61 12.19 3.47
C GLY A 77 6.95 11.29 2.43
N SER A 78 5.63 11.08 2.49
CA SER A 78 4.90 10.35 1.45
C SER A 78 4.71 11.20 0.20
N ILE A 79 4.44 12.51 0.34
CA ILE A 79 4.34 13.46 -0.79
C ILE A 79 5.64 13.48 -1.59
N GLU A 80 6.78 13.67 -0.91
CA GLU A 80 8.10 13.74 -1.55
C GLU A 80 8.40 12.48 -2.39
N VAL A 81 8.05 11.30 -1.87
CA VAL A 81 8.23 10.04 -2.60
C VAL A 81 7.31 9.95 -3.81
N ILE A 82 6.03 10.30 -3.66
CA ILE A 82 5.05 10.24 -4.75
C ILE A 82 5.45 11.20 -5.88
N ASP A 83 5.79 12.45 -5.55
CA ASP A 83 6.15 13.46 -6.54
C ASP A 83 7.45 13.11 -7.26
N ARG A 84 8.45 12.59 -6.53
CA ARG A 84 9.69 12.11 -7.13
C ARG A 84 9.42 10.98 -8.14
N LEU A 85 8.69 9.93 -7.73
CA LEU A 85 8.40 8.79 -8.60
C LEU A 85 7.52 9.17 -9.79
N ARG A 86 6.63 10.16 -9.64
CA ARG A 86 5.88 10.74 -10.74
C ARG A 86 6.80 11.47 -11.73
N GLY A 87 7.74 12.27 -11.24
CA GLY A 87 8.73 12.97 -12.07
C GLY A 87 9.69 12.02 -12.81
N GLU A 88 9.91 10.82 -12.25
CA GLU A 88 10.69 9.74 -12.86
C GLU A 88 9.88 8.86 -13.82
N ASP A 89 8.60 9.19 -14.09
CA ASP A 89 7.65 8.38 -14.89
C ASP A 89 7.51 6.93 -14.40
N ARG A 90 7.72 6.70 -13.10
CA ARG A 90 7.71 5.37 -12.49
C ARG A 90 6.31 4.95 -12.06
N LEU A 91 5.42 5.90 -11.79
CA LEU A 91 4.03 5.62 -11.41
C LEU A 91 3.18 5.43 -12.65
N ALA A 92 2.45 4.31 -12.72
CA ALA A 92 1.48 4.08 -13.77
C ALA A 92 0.25 5.00 -13.61
N ASP A 93 -0.15 5.30 -12.37
CA ASP A 93 -1.24 6.22 -12.08
C ASP A 93 -1.18 6.76 -10.63
N VAL A 94 -1.90 7.85 -10.37
CA VAL A 94 -2.22 8.33 -9.02
C VAL A 94 -3.69 8.67 -8.92
N VAL A 95 -4.40 7.96 -8.05
CA VAL A 95 -5.84 8.10 -7.83
C VAL A 95 -6.10 8.93 -6.57
N GLU A 96 -6.62 10.14 -6.77
CA GLU A 96 -7.09 11.02 -5.70
C GLU A 96 -8.61 10.84 -5.54
N MET A 97 -9.06 10.21 -4.44
CA MET A 97 -10.48 9.90 -4.25
C MET A 97 -11.34 11.12 -3.90
N GLY A 98 -10.72 12.27 -3.62
CA GLY A 98 -11.44 13.54 -3.45
C GLY A 98 -12.31 13.64 -2.21
N ALA A 99 -12.06 12.84 -1.16
CA ALA A 99 -12.77 13.03 0.11
C ALA A 99 -12.48 14.44 0.67
N THR A 100 -13.52 15.14 1.15
CA THR A 100 -13.40 16.52 1.63
C THR A 100 -12.62 16.64 2.94
N LEU A 101 -12.66 15.60 3.78
CA LEU A 101 -11.97 15.55 5.06
C LEU A 101 -11.31 14.18 5.26
N LEU A 102 -10.09 14.19 5.79
CA LEU A 102 -9.44 12.98 6.27
C LEU A 102 -10.20 12.43 7.47
N GLY A 103 -10.44 11.13 7.44
CA GLY A 103 -11.16 10.43 8.49
C GLY A 103 -11.25 8.95 8.20
N LYS A 104 -11.76 8.19 9.19
CA LYS A 104 -11.91 6.74 9.09
C LYS A 104 -12.67 6.32 7.83
N ALA A 105 -13.76 7.01 7.49
CA ALA A 105 -14.55 6.75 6.29
C ALA A 105 -13.76 6.93 4.99
N ALA A 106 -12.94 7.98 4.89
CA ALA A 106 -12.12 8.25 3.71
C ALA A 106 -11.02 7.20 3.55
N TYR A 107 -10.33 6.83 4.63
CA TYR A 107 -9.35 5.74 4.60
C TYR A 107 -9.99 4.38 4.27
N HIS A 108 -11.17 4.09 4.81
CA HIS A 108 -11.91 2.88 4.48
C HIS A 108 -12.38 2.85 3.03
N ALA A 109 -12.88 3.97 2.49
CA ALA A 109 -13.23 4.07 1.07
C ALA A 109 -12.02 3.79 0.18
N ARG A 110 -10.86 4.37 0.51
CA ARG A 110 -9.61 4.11 -0.20
C ARG A 110 -9.17 2.66 -0.11
N ASN A 111 -9.15 2.09 1.09
CA ASN A 111 -8.75 0.71 1.27
C ASN A 111 -9.67 -0.25 0.51
N ARG A 112 -10.99 0.02 0.51
CA ARG A 112 -11.94 -0.76 -0.30
C ARG A 112 -11.65 -0.62 -1.79
N TRP A 113 -11.41 0.59 -2.29
CA TRP A 113 -11.04 0.80 -3.69
C TRP A 113 -9.81 -0.03 -4.07
N MET A 114 -8.73 -0.01 -3.28
CA MET A 114 -7.53 -0.81 -3.57
C MET A 114 -7.84 -2.31 -3.60
N VAL A 115 -8.61 -2.78 -2.60
CA VAL A 115 -9.02 -4.19 -2.53
C VAL A 115 -9.86 -4.55 -3.75
N ASP A 116 -10.84 -3.74 -4.15
CA ASP A 116 -11.75 -3.98 -5.27
C ASP A 116 -11.01 -4.14 -6.60
N HIS A 117 -9.87 -3.47 -6.77
CA HIS A 117 -9.03 -3.55 -7.98
C HIS A 117 -7.94 -4.64 -7.94
N ALA A 118 -7.68 -5.24 -6.77
CA ALA A 118 -6.67 -6.28 -6.61
C ALA A 118 -7.26 -7.70 -6.61
N GLY A 119 -6.47 -8.68 -7.08
CA GLY A 119 -6.75 -10.11 -6.91
C GLY A 119 -6.14 -10.70 -5.62
N LEU A 120 -5.10 -10.05 -5.09
CA LEU A 120 -4.39 -10.41 -3.87
C LEU A 120 -4.19 -9.19 -2.97
N VAL A 121 -4.36 -9.36 -1.66
CA VAL A 121 -4.06 -8.31 -0.66
C VAL A 121 -2.93 -8.78 0.24
N ILE A 122 -1.83 -8.04 0.30
CA ILE A 122 -0.69 -8.33 1.17
C ILE A 122 -0.66 -7.30 2.30
N GLY A 123 -0.88 -7.77 3.51
CA GLY A 123 -0.97 -6.94 4.71
C GLY A 123 0.22 -7.12 5.64
N PHE A 124 0.77 -6.01 6.14
CA PHE A 124 1.86 -5.96 7.10
C PHE A 124 1.41 -5.35 8.44
N PRO A 125 0.62 -6.06 9.25
CA PRO A 125 0.18 -5.57 10.56
C PRO A 125 1.31 -5.64 11.58
N ARG A 126 1.34 -4.71 12.55
CA ARG A 126 2.32 -4.71 13.64
C ARG A 126 1.68 -5.06 14.99
N GLY A 127 2.25 -6.03 15.69
CA GLY A 127 1.88 -6.36 17.07
C GLY A 127 0.37 -6.57 17.31
N ASP A 128 -0.13 -6.05 18.44
CA ASP A 128 -1.54 -6.05 18.84
C ASP A 128 -2.32 -4.82 18.33
N GLU A 129 -1.82 -4.12 17.29
CA GLU A 129 -2.62 -3.16 16.53
C GLU A 129 -3.91 -3.89 16.17
N SER A 130 -4.95 -3.58 16.92
CA SER A 130 -5.99 -4.55 17.20
C SER A 130 -6.79 -4.82 15.94
N SER A 131 -7.74 -5.74 15.97
CA SER A 131 -8.71 -5.99 14.90
C SER A 131 -9.47 -4.76 14.36
N GLY A 132 -9.22 -3.55 14.90
CA GLY A 132 -9.72 -2.25 14.43
C GLY A 132 -8.70 -1.35 13.69
N GLY A 133 -7.45 -1.76 13.52
CA GLY A 133 -6.43 -1.02 12.75
C GLY A 133 -6.73 -0.98 11.26
N GLY A 134 -6.22 0.05 10.55
CA GLY A 134 -6.47 0.22 9.12
C GLY A 134 -6.06 -0.98 8.26
N THR A 135 -4.97 -1.66 8.63
CA THR A 135 -4.48 -2.88 7.97
C THR A 135 -5.43 -4.06 8.16
N TRP A 136 -5.85 -4.34 9.40
CA TRP A 136 -6.81 -5.42 9.69
C TRP A 136 -8.18 -5.17 9.07
N TYR A 137 -8.63 -3.92 9.03
CA TYR A 137 -9.84 -3.55 8.29
C TYR A 137 -9.74 -3.95 6.81
N THR A 138 -8.63 -3.61 6.14
CA THR A 138 -8.42 -3.95 4.73
C THR A 138 -8.35 -5.46 4.50
N LEU A 139 -7.66 -6.19 5.38
CA LEU A 139 -7.56 -7.65 5.33
C LEU A 139 -8.89 -8.36 5.61
N GLY A 140 -9.73 -7.76 6.47
CA GLY A 140 -11.10 -8.20 6.74
C GLY A 140 -11.98 -8.01 5.51
N TYR A 141 -11.99 -6.80 4.95
CA TYR A 141 -12.73 -6.49 3.74
C TYR A 141 -12.32 -7.38 2.56
N ALA A 142 -11.02 -7.67 2.40
CA ALA A 142 -10.54 -8.61 1.38
C ALA A 142 -11.19 -10.00 1.48
N ALA A 143 -11.32 -10.54 2.71
CA ALA A 143 -11.98 -11.82 2.90
C ALA A 143 -13.50 -11.74 2.70
N GLU A 144 -14.14 -10.65 3.09
CA GLU A 144 -15.57 -10.42 2.80
C GLU A 144 -15.84 -10.43 1.29
N GLN A 145 -14.89 -9.94 0.49
CA GLN A 145 -14.94 -9.98 -0.99
C GLN A 145 -14.45 -11.31 -1.61
N GLY A 146 -14.10 -12.32 -0.80
CA GLY A 146 -13.60 -13.59 -1.29
C GLY A 146 -12.21 -13.52 -1.96
N LYS A 147 -11.43 -12.48 -1.66
CA LYS A 147 -10.11 -12.25 -2.25
C LYS A 147 -9.00 -12.92 -1.45
N ALA A 148 -7.96 -13.36 -2.15
CA ALA A 148 -6.78 -13.93 -1.52
C ALA A 148 -6.10 -12.87 -0.64
N ARG A 149 -5.61 -13.29 0.54
CA ARG A 149 -4.87 -12.42 1.44
C ARG A 149 -3.63 -13.12 1.99
N LEU A 150 -2.52 -12.39 2.04
CA LEU A 150 -1.30 -12.79 2.71
C LEU A 150 -1.07 -11.83 3.88
N VAL A 151 -0.86 -12.39 5.07
CA VAL A 151 -0.58 -11.61 6.29
C VAL A 151 0.87 -11.85 6.66
N VAL A 152 1.66 -10.78 6.70
CA VAL A 152 3.09 -10.78 7.04
C VAL A 152 3.28 -9.93 8.30
N PRO A 153 3.27 -10.53 9.51
CA PRO A 153 3.40 -9.79 10.75
C PRO A 153 4.75 -9.05 10.83
N LEU A 154 4.71 -7.81 11.32
CA LEU A 154 5.87 -6.97 11.65
C LEU A 154 6.08 -6.81 13.15
#